data_AF-A0A3M0XWW8-F1
#
_entry.id   AF-A0A3M0XWW8-F1
#
_cell.length_a   1.000
_cell.length_b   1.000
_cell.length_c   1.000
_cell.angle_alpha   90.00
_cell.angle_beta   90.00
_cell.angle_gamma   90.00
#
_symmetry.space_group_name_H-M   'P 1'
#
loop_
_entity.id
_entity.type
_entity.pdbx_description
1 polymer ?
#
loop_
_entity_poly.entity_id
_entity_poly.type
_entity_poly.pdbx_seq_one_letter_code
_entity_poly.pdbx_strand_id
1 'polypeptide(L)'
;PKLSAGISQVIEKMMAKEPKERYRNCSDLLTDLRAIRRGEPPVIAAPEVPAMDLATIAQAEQQAQTAIPEDKTRSAPSPFAHPLVQILIALFIVSVVLNLLQLAF
;
A
#
# COMPACT_ATOMS: atom_id res chain seq x y z
N PRO A 1 2.59 15.71 8.22
CA PRO A 1 1.88 16.61 9.18
C PRO A 1 1.23 15.74 10.27
N LYS A 2 1.39 16.06 11.56
CA LYS A 2 0.77 15.29 12.66
C LYS A 2 -0.54 15.97 13.05
N LEU A 3 -1.67 15.32 12.77
CA LEU A 3 -2.98 15.71 13.31
C LEU A 3 -3.16 15.05 14.69
N SER A 4 -3.65 15.81 15.68
CA SER A 4 -4.02 15.27 16.98
C SER A 4 -5.25 14.36 16.88
N ALA A 5 -5.36 13.31 17.69
CA ALA A 5 -6.48 12.37 17.65
C ALA A 5 -7.86 13.07 17.64
N GLY A 6 -8.07 14.09 18.47
CA GLY A 6 -9.34 14.82 18.54
C GLY A 6 -9.69 15.59 17.26
N ILE A 7 -8.72 16.13 16.53
CA ILE A 7 -9.01 16.87 15.28
C ILE A 7 -9.31 15.90 14.13
N SER A 8 -8.68 14.72 14.13
CA SER A 8 -9.00 13.65 13.17
C SER A 8 -10.45 13.18 13.31
N GLN A 9 -10.94 13.04 14.54
CA GLN A 9 -12.33 12.66 14.81
C GLN A 9 -13.34 13.69 14.28
N VAL A 10 -13.07 14.99 14.48
CA VAL A 10 -13.92 16.06 13.96
C VAL A 10 -13.96 16.04 12.43
N ILE A 11 -12.81 15.83 11.78
CA ILE A 11 -12.74 15.72 10.32
C ILE A 11 -13.53 14.50 9.82
N GLU A 12 -13.40 13.35 10.48
CA GLU A 12 -14.16 12.15 10.15
C GLU A 12 -15.67 12.40 10.22
N LYS A 13 -16.14 13.03 11.32
CA LYS A 13 -17.55 13.41 11.49
C LYS A 13 -18.02 14.41 10.44
N MET A 14 -17.16 15.33 9.99
CA MET A 14 -17.48 16.26 8.89
C MET A 14 -17.52 15.57 7.52
N MET A 15 -16.75 14.50 7.33
CA MET A 15 -16.62 13.75 6.07
C MET A 15 -17.63 12.60 5.92
N ALA A 16 -18.44 12.32 6.94
CA ALA A 16 -19.46 11.28 6.89
C ALA A 16 -20.37 11.46 5.66
N LYS A 17 -20.62 10.36 4.95
CA LYS A 17 -21.35 10.38 3.67
C LYS A 17 -22.84 10.64 3.91
N GLU A 18 -23.40 10.01 4.93
CA GLU A 18 -24.78 10.19 5.31
C GLU A 18 -24.96 11.53 6.04
N PRO A 19 -25.87 12.42 5.61
CA PRO A 19 -26.11 13.70 6.29
C PRO A 19 -26.47 13.58 7.76
N LYS A 20 -27.11 12.46 8.15
CA LYS A 20 -27.52 12.19 9.54
C LYS A 20 -26.33 11.88 10.46
N GLU A 21 -25.21 11.44 9.88
CA GLU A 21 -23.99 11.10 10.63
C GLU A 21 -23.06 12.30 10.80
N ARG A 22 -23.25 13.37 10.02
CA ARG A 22 -22.56 14.65 10.17
C ARG A 22 -23.12 15.46 11.34
N TYR A 23 -22.43 16.54 11.67
CA TYR A 23 -22.96 17.55 12.60
C TYR A 23 -24.31 18.09 12.12
N ARG A 24 -25.29 18.14 13.03
CA ARG A 24 -26.63 18.67 12.71
C ARG A 24 -26.62 20.16 12.41
N ASN A 25 -25.70 20.89 13.04
CA ASN A 25 -25.59 22.33 12.94
C ASN A 25 -24.15 22.79 13.22
N CYS A 26 -23.86 24.07 12.95
CA CYS A 26 -22.54 24.64 13.19
C CYS A 26 -22.20 24.80 14.68
N SER A 27 -23.20 24.94 15.57
CA SER A 27 -22.97 25.05 17.01
C SER A 27 -22.38 23.76 17.61
N ASP A 28 -22.78 22.61 17.09
CA ASP A 28 -22.27 21.30 17.49
C ASP A 28 -20.77 21.18 17.12
N LEU A 29 -20.41 21.56 15.89
CA LEU A 29 -19.01 21.61 15.45
C LEU A 29 -18.18 22.57 16.30
N LEU A 30 -18.70 23.77 16.60
CA LEU A 30 -18.01 24.74 17.44
C LEU A 30 -17.80 24.23 18.87
N THR A 31 -18.68 23.38 19.37
CA THR A 31 -18.57 22.78 20.71
C THR A 31 -17.37 21.85 20.76
N ASP A 32 -17.21 20.96 19.77
CA ASP A 32 -16.06 20.06 19.68
C ASP A 32 -14.75 20.79 19.45
N LEU A 33 -14.72 21.81 18.58
CA LEU A 33 -13.52 22.62 18.34
C LEU A 33 -13.08 23.37 19.60
N ARG A 34 -14.00 23.84 20.43
CA ARG A 34 -13.68 24.48 21.71
C ARG A 34 -13.16 23.48 22.73
N ALA A 35 -13.69 22.26 22.77
CA ALA A 35 -13.19 21.19 23.64
C ALA A 35 -11.74 20.84 23.28
N ILE A 36 -11.45 20.63 21.99
CA ILE A 36 -10.09 20.39 21.49
C ILE A 36 -9.15 21.54 21.83
N ARG A 37 -9.62 22.79 21.72
CA ARG A 37 -8.84 23.97 22.11
C ARG A 37 -8.49 24.00 23.60
N ARG A 38 -9.33 23.41 24.46
CA ARG A 38 -9.07 23.23 25.90
C ARG A 38 -8.22 21.99 26.21
N GLY A 39 -7.87 21.18 25.21
CA GLY A 39 -7.18 19.90 25.39
C GLY A 39 -8.10 18.76 25.82
N GLU A 40 -9.41 18.96 25.76
CA GLU A 40 -10.42 17.94 26.04
C GLU A 40 -10.78 17.17 24.75
N PRO A 41 -11.21 15.89 24.86
CA PRO A 41 -11.71 15.15 23.71
C PRO A 41 -13.01 15.78 23.17
N PRO A 42 -13.29 15.67 21.85
CA PRO A 42 -14.56 16.11 21.29
C PRO A 42 -15.71 15.26 21.86
N VAL A 43 -16.85 15.90 22.09
CA VAL A 43 -18.02 15.29 22.75
C VAL A 43 -18.92 14.61 21.72
N ILE A 44 -19.04 15.18 20.52
CA ILE A 44 -20.01 14.76 19.50
C ILE A 44 -19.33 13.89 18.43
N ALA A 45 -18.08 14.19 18.09
CA ALA A 45 -17.27 13.40 17.16
C ALA A 45 -16.54 12.22 17.80
N ALA A 46 -16.70 11.98 19.11
CA ALA A 46 -16.11 10.81 19.75
C ALA A 46 -16.56 9.53 19.00
N PRO A 47 -15.63 8.78 18.39
CA PRO A 47 -15.99 7.58 17.68
C PRO A 47 -16.46 6.54 18.70
N GLU A 48 -17.58 5.88 18.41
CA GLU A 48 -17.89 4.58 19.00
C GLU A 48 -16.93 3.58 18.36
N VAL A 49 -15.66 3.58 18.79
CA VAL A 49 -14.73 2.54 18.35
C VAL A 49 -15.16 1.27 19.07
N PRO A 50 -15.71 0.25 18.41
CA PRO A 50 -15.72 -1.07 19.01
C PRO A 50 -14.26 -1.45 19.20
N ALA A 51 -13.84 -1.69 20.45
CA ALA A 51 -12.47 -2.05 20.83
C ALA A 51 -11.86 -3.23 20.02
N MET A 52 -12.68 -3.92 19.24
CA MET A 52 -12.36 -5.01 18.34
C MET A 52 -11.49 -4.60 17.13
N ASP A 53 -11.53 -3.33 16.70
CA ASP A 53 -10.83 -2.92 15.47
C ASP A 53 -9.35 -2.55 15.71
N LEU A 54 -9.03 -2.04 16.91
CA LEU A 54 -7.66 -1.65 17.28
C LEU A 54 -6.70 -2.85 17.33
N ALA A 55 -7.17 -4.01 17.80
CA ALA A 55 -6.38 -5.23 17.83
C ALA A 55 -6.11 -5.78 16.41
N THR A 56 -7.04 -5.55 15.49
CA THR A 56 -6.93 -5.99 14.08
C THR A 56 -5.96 -5.10 13.32
N ILE A 57 -5.99 -3.79 13.58
CA ILE A 57 -5.06 -2.81 13.00
C ILE A 57 -3.62 -3.05 13.52
N ALA A 58 -3.44 -3.31 14.83
CA ALA A 58 -2.13 -3.63 15.39
C ALA A 58 -1.54 -4.91 14.78
N GLN A 59 -2.37 -5.95 14.59
CA GLN A 59 -1.96 -7.18 13.91
C GLN A 59 -1.59 -6.94 12.44
N ALA A 60 -2.34 -6.08 11.74
CA ALA A 60 -2.04 -5.70 10.36
C ALA A 60 -0.73 -4.91 10.24
N GLU A 61 -0.42 -4.02 11.18
CA GLU A 61 0.87 -3.31 11.24
C GLU A 61 2.05 -4.27 11.50
N GLN A 62 1.87 -5.26 12.38
CA GLN A 62 2.88 -6.30 12.63
C GLN A 62 3.10 -7.25 11.44
N GLN A 63 2.05 -7.53 10.65
CA GLN A 63 2.18 -8.29 9.40
C GLN A 63 2.79 -7.46 8.27
N ALA A 64 2.55 -6.15 8.22
CA ALA A 64 3.09 -5.26 7.18
C ALA A 64 4.59 -4.98 7.33
N GLN A 65 5.17 -5.12 8.53
CA GLN A 65 6.60 -4.87 8.75
C GLN A 65 7.53 -5.98 8.24
N THR A 66 7.03 -7.15 7.84
CA THR A 66 7.88 -8.30 7.45
C THR A 66 7.84 -8.69 5.98
N ALA A 67 6.94 -8.13 5.18
CA ALA A 67 6.85 -8.49 3.77
C ALA A 67 6.45 -7.30 2.92
N ILE A 68 7.44 -6.65 2.30
CA ILE A 68 7.20 -5.97 1.02
C ILE A 68 6.74 -7.09 0.07
N PRO A 69 5.51 -7.08 -0.45
CA PRO A 69 5.09 -8.09 -1.40
C PRO A 69 6.03 -7.99 -2.61
N GLU A 70 6.81 -9.05 -2.88
CA GLU A 70 7.61 -9.09 -4.09
C GLU A 70 6.69 -8.93 -5.29
N ASP A 71 6.96 -7.91 -6.10
CA ASP A 71 6.21 -7.61 -7.30
C ASP A 71 6.43 -8.71 -8.35
N LYS A 72 5.56 -9.73 -8.30
CA LYS A 72 5.56 -10.85 -9.27
C LYS A 72 5.20 -10.40 -10.69
N THR A 73 4.77 -9.16 -10.91
CA THR A 73 4.47 -8.66 -12.26
C THR A 73 5.74 -8.39 -13.09
N ARG A 74 6.92 -8.38 -12.46
CA ARG A 74 8.22 -8.22 -13.13
C ARG A 74 9.03 -9.52 -13.28
N SER A 75 8.40 -10.69 -13.18
CA SER A 75 9.07 -11.91 -13.63
C SER A 75 9.00 -11.99 -15.16
N ALA A 76 9.73 -11.10 -15.84
CA ALA A 76 9.94 -11.23 -17.27
C ALA A 76 10.71 -12.54 -17.49
N PRO A 77 10.17 -13.50 -18.28
CA PRO A 77 10.88 -14.73 -18.55
C PRO A 77 12.24 -14.38 -19.16
N SER A 78 13.33 -14.84 -18.54
CA SER A 78 14.67 -14.52 -19.04
C SER A 78 14.77 -14.94 -20.51
N PRO A 79 15.23 -14.07 -21.42
CA PRO A 79 15.25 -14.37 -22.86
C PRO A 79 16.13 -15.60 -23.17
N PHE A 80 17.10 -15.91 -22.29
CA PHE A 80 17.98 -17.08 -22.37
C PHE A 80 17.33 -18.41 -21.96
N ALA A 81 16.18 -18.38 -21.27
CA ALA A 81 15.42 -19.59 -20.92
C ALA A 81 14.49 -20.05 -22.07
N HIS A 82 14.37 -19.26 -23.14
CA HIS A 82 13.52 -19.62 -24.26
C HIS A 82 14.19 -20.72 -25.12
N PRO A 83 13.51 -21.86 -25.40
CA PRO A 83 14.14 -23.01 -26.07
C PRO A 83 14.67 -22.67 -27.47
N LEU A 84 14.00 -21.77 -28.21
CA LEU A 84 14.49 -21.29 -29.51
C LEU A 84 15.82 -20.53 -29.41
N VAL A 85 16.05 -19.76 -28.34
CA VAL A 85 17.30 -19.00 -28.15
C VAL A 85 18.45 -19.96 -27.85
N GLN A 86 18.19 -21.01 -27.08
CA GLN A 86 19.19 -22.06 -26.81
C GLN A 86 19.58 -22.81 -28.10
N ILE A 87 18.60 -23.16 -28.94
CA ILE A 87 18.86 -23.80 -30.24
C ILE A 87 19.68 -22.87 -31.15
N LEU A 88 19.35 -21.57 -31.20
CA LEU A 88 20.07 -20.58 -31.98
C LEU A 88 21.53 -20.43 -31.51
N ILE A 89 21.77 -20.35 -30.19
CA ILE A 89 23.12 -20.28 -29.61
C ILE A 89 23.93 -21.54 -29.95
N ALA A 90 23.33 -22.72 -29.81
CA ALA A 90 23.99 -23.98 -30.15
C ALA A 90 24.36 -24.03 -31.64
N LEU A 91 23.45 -23.65 -32.53
CA LEU A 91 23.70 -23.62 -33.97
C LEU A 91 24.82 -22.61 -34.33
N PHE A 92 24.83 -21.45 -33.68
CA PHE A 92 25.87 -20.45 -33.87
C PHE A 92 27.25 -20.97 -33.47
N ILE A 93 27.35 -21.64 -32.32
CA ILE A 93 28.62 -22.25 -31.86
C ILE A 93 29.11 -23.31 -32.87
N VAL A 94 28.22 -24.19 -33.33
CA VAL A 94 28.58 -25.21 -34.33
C VAL A 94 29.07 -24.56 -35.63
N SER A 95 28.40 -23.51 -36.10
CA SER A 95 28.80 -22.79 -37.31
C SER A 95 30.20 -22.16 -37.17
N VAL A 96 30.50 -21.53 -36.03
CA VAL A 96 31.82 -20.94 -35.77
C VAL A 96 32.90 -22.01 -35.75
N VAL A 97 32.66 -23.14 -35.07
CA VAL A 97 33.63 -24.25 -35.01
C VAL A 97 33.91 -24.82 -36.40
N LEU A 98 32.87 -25.07 -37.20
CA LEU A 98 33.03 -25.57 -38.56
C LEU A 98 33.80 -24.57 -39.44
N ASN A 99 33.50 -23.27 -39.32
CA ASN A 99 34.20 -22.23 -40.07
C ASN A 99 35.68 -22.12 -39.67
N LEU A 100 36.01 -22.22 -38.38
CA LEU A 100 37.39 -22.22 -37.90
C LEU A 100 38.16 -23.46 -38.37
N LEU A 101 37.53 -24.63 -38.39
CA LEU A 101 38.14 -25.85 -38.93
C LEU A 101 38.39 -25.73 -40.43
N GLN A 102 37.43 -25.20 -41.20
CA GLN A 102 37.60 -24.95 -42.64
C GLN A 102 38.64 -23.87 -42.95
N LEU A 103 38.88 -22.92 -42.04
CA LEU A 103 39.94 -21.92 -42.19
C LEU A 103 41.33 -22.48 -41.84
N ALA A 104 41.38 -23.45 -40.92
CA ALA A 104 42.62 -24.05 -40.44
C ALA A 104 43.14 -25.19 -41.34
N PHE A 105 42.27 -25.81 -42.15
CA PHE A 105 42.59 -26.81 -43.16
C PHE A 105 42.59 -26.20 -44.56
#